data_AF-A0A6C0ETR2-F1
#
_entry.id   AF-A0A6C0ETR2-F1
#
_cell.length_a   1.000
_cell.length_b   1.000
_cell.length_c   1.000
_cell.angle_alpha   90.00
_cell.angle_beta   90.00
_cell.angle_gamma   90.00
#
_symmetry.space_group_name_H-M   'P 1'
#
loop_
_entity.id
_entity.type
_entity.pdbx_description
1 polymer ?
#
loop_
_entity_poly.entity_id
_entity_poly.type
_entity_poly.pdbx_seq_one_letter_code
_entity_poly.pdbx_strand_id
1 'polypeptide(L)'
;MLFTYAIPILIIVAFLSGLYFCVKYSSPRSLEGLTNMSQPRCPNILVQKGLKYYLHNSKLAKVPGVNPIEFANLEEYVEFLDWQRSQGIRCPVLYLQHTYDAQGDAVYKVRPGVTEMQGGLPPTSTTAKNASNQLPMSSLQNPNPTLLVDATRDDPPYNTNSVPAYDASSHYVGTTTPLDAMNQAQENLLHSPDPMSDNWGGADYTQKLVDSGYYKGNEVSILVQ
;
A
#
# COMPACT_ATOMS: atom_id res chain seq x y z
N MET A 1 1.06 53.16 -26.09
CA MET A 1 -0.02 52.58 -25.25
C MET A 1 -0.63 51.28 -25.82
N LEU A 2 -0.61 51.01 -27.14
CA LEU A 2 -1.14 49.75 -27.67
C LEU A 2 -0.21 48.54 -27.45
N PHE A 3 1.11 48.73 -27.46
CA PHE A 3 2.09 47.63 -27.30
C PHE A 3 2.17 47.04 -25.89
N THR A 4 1.80 47.80 -24.85
CA THR A 4 1.86 47.33 -23.45
C THR A 4 0.78 46.30 -23.13
N TYR A 5 -0.34 46.29 -23.87
CA TYR A 5 -1.42 45.32 -23.68
C TYR A 5 -1.34 44.11 -24.63
N ALA A 6 -0.51 44.17 -25.67
CA ALA A 6 -0.37 43.07 -26.63
C ALA A 6 0.30 41.82 -26.03
N ILE A 7 1.30 42.03 -25.16
CA ILE A 7 2.04 40.95 -24.49
C ILE A 7 1.14 40.14 -23.54
N PRO A 8 0.36 40.73 -22.61
CA PRO A 8 -0.52 39.95 -21.73
C PRO A 8 -1.64 39.23 -22.50
N ILE A 9 -2.14 39.79 -23.60
CA ILE A 9 -3.17 39.15 -24.44
C ILE A 9 -2.62 37.86 -25.08
N LEU A 10 -1.38 37.88 -25.58
CA LEU A 10 -0.76 36.70 -26.19
C LEU A 10 -0.55 35.57 -25.16
N ILE A 11 -0.17 35.91 -23.93
CA ILE A 11 -0.01 34.94 -22.82
C ILE A 11 -1.37 34.30 -22.48
N ILE A 12 -2.44 35.09 -22.41
CA ILE A 12 -3.80 34.58 -22.12
C ILE A 12 -4.27 33.62 -23.24
N VAL A 13 -4.03 33.97 -24.51
CA VAL A 13 -4.39 33.10 -25.64
C VAL A 13 -3.60 31.79 -25.62
N ALA A 14 -2.29 31.84 -25.33
CA ALA A 14 -1.46 30.65 -25.19
C ALA A 14 -1.95 29.75 -24.03
N PHE A 15 -2.28 30.35 -22.89
CA PHE A 15 -2.82 29.61 -21.73
C PHE A 15 -4.18 28.95 -22.04
N LEU A 16 -5.10 29.68 -22.67
CA LEU A 16 -6.41 29.14 -23.07
C LEU A 16 -6.28 28.02 -24.11
N SER A 17 -5.32 28.14 -25.04
CA SER A 17 -5.04 27.09 -26.03
C SER A 17 -4.46 25.82 -25.41
N GLY A 18 -3.57 25.96 -24.41
CA GLY A 18 -3.04 24.84 -23.64
C GLY A 18 -4.10 24.15 -22.79
N LEU A 19 -4.99 24.92 -22.17
CA LEU A 19 -6.09 24.38 -21.36
C LEU A 19 -7.11 23.65 -22.24
N TYR A 20 -7.42 24.18 -23.42
CA TYR A 20 -8.26 23.51 -24.42
C TYR A 20 -7.66 22.16 -24.86
N PHE A 21 -6.35 22.13 -25.10
CA PHE A 21 -5.64 20.90 -25.44
C PHE A 21 -5.71 19.88 -24.30
N CYS A 22 -5.46 20.26 -23.04
CA CYS A 22 -5.55 19.36 -21.89
C CYS A 22 -6.95 18.76 -21.70
N VAL A 23 -8.02 19.55 -21.93
CA VAL A 23 -9.41 19.05 -21.81
C VAL A 23 -9.76 18.09 -22.94
N LYS A 24 -9.33 18.36 -24.18
CA LYS A 24 -9.63 17.50 -25.35
C LYS A 24 -8.73 16.27 -25.45
N TYR A 25 -7.49 16.35 -24.96
CA TYR A 25 -6.51 15.26 -24.95
C TYR A 25 -6.57 14.44 -23.66
N SER A 26 -7.61 14.62 -22.83
CA SER A 26 -7.95 13.66 -21.79
C SER A 26 -8.26 12.33 -22.47
N SER A 27 -7.25 11.46 -22.49
CA SER A 27 -7.32 10.21 -23.22
C SER A 27 -8.54 9.41 -22.73
N PRO A 28 -9.29 8.73 -23.62
CA PRO A 28 -10.26 7.74 -23.17
C PRO A 28 -9.59 6.58 -22.41
N ARG A 29 -8.25 6.53 -22.36
CA ARG A 29 -7.44 5.56 -21.61
C ARG A 29 -7.33 5.85 -20.12
N SER A 30 -7.76 7.01 -19.65
CA SER A 30 -8.03 7.25 -18.22
C SER A 30 -9.39 6.66 -17.83
N LEU A 31 -9.71 5.48 -18.34
CA LEU A 31 -10.75 4.64 -17.79
C LEU A 31 -10.15 4.04 -16.52
N GLU A 32 -10.68 4.43 -15.36
CA GLU A 32 -10.47 3.65 -14.15
C GLU A 32 -10.67 2.18 -14.52
N GLY A 33 -9.72 1.31 -14.15
CA GLY A 33 -9.77 -0.12 -14.48
C GLY A 33 -11.00 -0.86 -13.92
N LEU A 34 -11.87 -0.17 -13.19
CA LEU A 34 -13.13 -0.68 -12.64
C LEU A 34 -14.40 -0.13 -13.33
N THR A 35 -14.33 0.90 -14.18
CA THR A 35 -15.54 1.53 -14.77
C THR A 35 -15.80 1.15 -16.22
N ASN A 36 -14.89 0.39 -16.82
CA ASN A 36 -14.94 0.03 -18.23
C ASN A 36 -15.90 -1.13 -18.50
N MET A 37 -17.21 -0.90 -18.35
CA MET A 37 -18.24 -1.85 -18.78
C MET A 37 -19.39 -1.11 -19.46
N SER A 38 -19.12 -0.64 -20.68
CA SER A 38 -20.16 -0.52 -21.69
C SER A 38 -20.69 -1.93 -22.02
N GLN A 39 -21.57 -2.44 -21.14
CA GLN A 39 -22.42 -3.65 -21.21
C GLN A 39 -21.68 -5.01 -21.21
N PRO A 40 -21.77 -5.81 -20.13
CA PRO A 40 -22.95 -6.63 -19.80
C PRO A 40 -23.34 -6.55 -18.31
N ARG A 41 -24.43 -7.23 -17.91
CA ARG A 41 -24.91 -7.39 -16.52
C ARG A 41 -23.89 -8.18 -15.66
N CYS A 42 -22.71 -7.62 -15.40
CA CYS A 42 -21.68 -8.28 -14.60
C CYS A 42 -22.04 -8.24 -13.11
N PRO A 43 -22.04 -9.40 -12.44
CA PRO A 43 -22.02 -9.45 -10.99
C PRO A 43 -20.72 -8.86 -10.44
N ASN A 44 -20.77 -8.32 -9.23
CA ASN A 44 -19.63 -7.61 -8.63
C ASN A 44 -19.32 -8.05 -7.20
N ILE A 45 -20.18 -8.80 -6.54
CA ILE A 45 -19.97 -9.23 -5.15
C ILE A 45 -20.33 -10.72 -5.03
N LEU A 46 -19.39 -11.53 -4.54
CA LEU A 46 -19.61 -12.92 -4.14
C LEU A 46 -19.59 -13.00 -2.62
N VAL A 47 -20.67 -13.48 -2.02
CA VAL A 47 -20.77 -13.66 -0.57
C VAL A 47 -20.84 -15.14 -0.23
N GLN A 48 -19.90 -15.63 0.58
CA GLN A 48 -19.99 -16.96 1.18
C GLN A 48 -20.77 -16.87 2.49
N LYS A 49 -21.87 -17.64 2.60
CA LYS A 49 -22.60 -17.83 3.85
C LYS A 49 -22.69 -19.32 4.16
N GLY A 50 -21.86 -19.77 5.11
CA GLY A 50 -21.72 -21.19 5.40
C GLY A 50 -21.18 -21.94 4.18
N LEU A 51 -21.93 -22.95 3.71
CA LEU A 51 -21.55 -23.77 2.55
C LEU A 51 -21.99 -23.16 1.20
N LYS A 52 -22.91 -22.19 1.22
CA LYS A 52 -23.50 -21.61 0.01
C LYS A 52 -22.79 -20.34 -0.43
N TYR A 53 -22.79 -20.10 -1.73
CA TYR A 53 -22.25 -18.89 -2.33
C TYR A 53 -23.37 -18.08 -3.01
N TYR A 54 -23.33 -16.77 -2.83
CA TYR A 54 -24.32 -15.84 -3.35
C TYR A 54 -23.64 -14.80 -4.24
N LEU A 55 -23.92 -14.83 -5.53
CA LEU A 55 -23.37 -13.91 -6.50
C LEU A 55 -24.36 -12.78 -6.77
N HIS A 56 -23.99 -11.59 -6.32
CA HIS A 56 -24.79 -10.38 -6.37
C HIS A 56 -24.34 -9.45 -7.48
N ASN A 57 -25.31 -8.75 -8.05
CA ASN A 57 -25.07 -7.56 -8.84
C ASN A 57 -25.66 -6.34 -8.10
N SER A 58 -24.80 -5.44 -7.61
CA SER A 58 -25.21 -4.25 -6.85
C SER A 58 -25.92 -3.20 -7.70
N LYS A 59 -25.80 -3.27 -9.03
CA LYS A 59 -26.46 -2.36 -9.97
C LYS A 59 -27.88 -2.82 -10.32
N LEU A 60 -28.26 -4.05 -9.95
CA LEU A 60 -29.59 -4.61 -10.19
C LEU A 60 -30.36 -4.73 -8.87
N ALA A 61 -31.69 -4.60 -8.95
CA ALA A 61 -32.56 -4.85 -7.80
C ALA A 61 -32.45 -6.31 -7.34
N LYS A 62 -32.64 -6.54 -6.04
CA LYS A 62 -32.70 -7.89 -5.46
C LYS A 62 -34.09 -8.47 -5.75
N VAL A 63 -34.13 -9.50 -6.58
CA VAL A 63 -35.38 -10.18 -6.98
C VAL A 63 -35.15 -11.68 -6.82
N PRO A 64 -36.04 -12.41 -6.12
CA PRO A 64 -35.89 -13.84 -5.93
C PRO A 64 -35.82 -14.55 -7.28
N GLY A 65 -34.86 -15.46 -7.44
CA GLY A 65 -34.65 -16.23 -8.66
C GLY A 65 -33.85 -15.54 -9.78
N VAL A 66 -33.47 -14.26 -9.62
CA VAL A 66 -32.65 -13.54 -10.62
C VAL A 66 -31.39 -12.92 -10.00
N ASN A 67 -31.49 -12.30 -8.82
CA ASN A 67 -30.36 -11.66 -8.13
C ASN A 67 -30.61 -11.70 -6.61
N PRO A 68 -29.81 -12.43 -5.81
CA PRO A 68 -28.57 -13.14 -6.16
C PRO A 68 -28.78 -14.44 -6.94
N ILE A 69 -27.72 -14.85 -7.65
CA ILE A 69 -27.55 -16.23 -8.11
C ILE A 69 -26.97 -17.03 -6.94
N GLU A 70 -27.58 -18.15 -6.61
CA GLU A 70 -27.18 -19.01 -5.49
C GLU A 70 -26.44 -20.24 -6.02
N PHE A 71 -25.35 -20.61 -5.36
CA PHE A 71 -24.59 -21.83 -5.64
C PHE A 71 -24.49 -22.66 -4.37
N ALA A 72 -24.66 -23.98 -4.52
CA ALA A 72 -24.62 -24.92 -3.40
C ALA A 72 -23.20 -25.20 -2.90
N ASN A 73 -22.20 -25.07 -3.77
CA ASN A 73 -20.79 -25.30 -3.48
C ASN A 73 -19.88 -24.39 -4.33
N LEU A 74 -18.56 -24.51 -4.12
CA LEU A 74 -17.57 -23.73 -4.86
C LEU A 74 -17.46 -24.14 -6.33
N GLU A 75 -17.62 -25.43 -6.61
CA GLU A 75 -17.46 -25.99 -7.96
C GLU A 75 -18.48 -25.39 -8.93
N GLU A 76 -19.73 -25.31 -8.52
CA GLU A 76 -20.83 -24.73 -9.31
C GLU A 76 -20.56 -23.25 -9.65
N TYR A 77 -19.94 -22.51 -8.73
CA TYR A 77 -19.50 -21.13 -9.00
C TYR A 77 -18.34 -21.08 -10.01
N VAL A 78 -17.37 -21.99 -9.91
CA VAL A 78 -16.24 -22.06 -10.84
C VAL A 78 -16.71 -22.43 -12.25
N GLU A 79 -17.59 -23.42 -12.38
CA GLU A 79 -18.20 -23.81 -13.66
C GLU A 79 -18.97 -22.63 -14.28
N PHE A 80 -19.74 -21.90 -13.47
CA PHE A 80 -20.43 -20.70 -13.92
C PHE A 80 -19.46 -19.64 -14.44
N LEU A 81 -18.36 -19.38 -13.73
CA LEU A 81 -17.33 -18.43 -14.18
C LEU A 81 -16.65 -18.89 -15.47
N ASP A 82 -16.36 -20.18 -15.62
CA ASP A 82 -15.72 -20.71 -16.82
C ASP A 82 -16.65 -20.67 -18.03
N TRP A 83 -17.95 -20.90 -17.82
CA TRP A 83 -18.96 -20.62 -18.84
C TRP A 83 -18.97 -19.13 -19.23
N GLN A 84 -18.98 -18.19 -18.27
CA GLN A 84 -18.92 -16.76 -18.58
C GLN A 84 -17.65 -16.38 -19.37
N ARG A 85 -16.49 -16.95 -18.99
CA ARG A 85 -15.21 -16.73 -19.67
C ARG A 85 -15.21 -17.32 -21.09
N SER A 86 -15.87 -18.46 -21.32
CA SER A 86 -16.04 -19.03 -22.67
C SER A 86 -16.80 -18.10 -23.60
N GLN A 87 -17.73 -17.30 -23.05
CA GLN A 87 -18.49 -16.28 -23.77
C GLN A 87 -17.75 -14.92 -23.83
N GLY A 88 -16.48 -14.86 -23.40
CA GLY A 88 -15.68 -13.64 -23.39
C GLY A 88 -16.04 -12.64 -22.30
N ILE A 89 -16.90 -13.01 -21.34
CA ILE A 89 -17.31 -12.13 -20.23
C ILE A 89 -16.36 -12.33 -19.05
N ARG A 90 -15.58 -11.30 -18.72
CA ARG A 90 -14.68 -11.30 -17.55
C ARG A 90 -15.09 -10.20 -16.58
N CYS A 91 -15.81 -10.59 -15.53
CA CYS A 91 -16.24 -9.66 -14.47
C CYS A 91 -15.25 -9.70 -13.29
N PRO A 92 -14.77 -8.56 -12.79
CA PRO A 92 -14.12 -8.52 -11.48
C PRO A 92 -15.17 -8.73 -10.38
N VAL A 93 -14.97 -9.73 -9.54
CA VAL A 93 -15.89 -10.08 -8.44
C VAL A 93 -15.17 -9.92 -7.10
N LEU A 94 -15.73 -9.09 -6.22
CA LEU A 94 -15.24 -8.94 -4.85
C LEU A 94 -15.75 -10.08 -3.97
N TYR A 95 -14.84 -10.80 -3.31
CA TYR A 95 -15.19 -11.91 -2.44
C TYR A 95 -15.32 -11.49 -0.97
N LEU A 96 -16.47 -11.82 -0.36
CA LEU A 96 -16.82 -11.55 1.03
C LEU A 96 -17.15 -12.86 1.75
N GLN A 97 -16.51 -13.10 2.89
CA GLN A 97 -16.76 -14.25 3.73
C GLN A 97 -17.57 -13.83 4.97
N HIS A 98 -18.71 -14.47 5.20
CA HIS A 98 -19.47 -14.31 6.45
C HIS A 98 -18.80 -15.09 7.58
N THR A 99 -18.35 -14.39 8.62
CA THR A 99 -17.66 -14.95 9.79
C THR A 99 -18.21 -14.34 11.07
N TYR A 100 -17.94 -14.95 12.22
CA TYR A 100 -18.23 -14.35 13.52
C TYR A 100 -16.95 -13.76 14.11
N ASP A 101 -17.06 -12.63 14.79
CA ASP A 101 -15.96 -12.08 15.58
C ASP A 101 -15.81 -12.79 16.94
N ALA A 102 -14.82 -12.37 17.74
CA ALA A 102 -14.59 -12.97 19.06
C ALA A 102 -15.70 -12.68 20.08
N GLN A 103 -16.58 -11.72 19.77
CA GLN A 103 -17.73 -11.31 20.57
C GLN A 103 -19.02 -12.01 20.15
N GLY A 104 -18.99 -12.76 19.04
CA GLY A 104 -20.12 -13.51 18.50
C GLY A 104 -20.97 -12.73 17.50
N ASP A 105 -20.56 -11.54 17.09
CA ASP A 105 -21.28 -10.74 16.10
C ASP A 105 -20.94 -11.20 14.67
N ALA A 106 -21.95 -11.17 13.80
CA ALA A 106 -21.81 -11.56 12.40
C ALA A 106 -21.12 -10.45 11.58
N VAL A 107 -19.92 -10.74 11.08
CA VAL A 107 -19.06 -9.80 10.33
C VAL A 107 -18.69 -10.37 8.96
N TYR A 108 -18.75 -9.52 7.92
CA TYR A 108 -18.25 -9.85 6.58
C TYR A 108 -16.79 -9.44 6.43
N LYS A 109 -15.91 -10.41 6.15
CA LYS A 109 -14.48 -10.18 5.90
C LYS A 109 -14.18 -10.26 4.41
N VAL A 110 -13.47 -9.26 3.89
CA VAL A 110 -12.95 -9.28 2.52
C VAL A 110 -11.79 -10.26 2.44
N ARG A 111 -11.76 -11.07 1.38
CA ARG A 111 -10.66 -12.00 1.08
C ARG A 111 -10.19 -11.82 -0.37
N PRO A 112 -8.90 -12.06 -0.68
CA PRO A 112 -8.39 -11.94 -2.04
C PRO A 112 -9.10 -12.84 -3.05
N GLY A 113 -9.51 -14.04 -2.64
CA GLY A 113 -10.23 -14.98 -3.49
C GLY A 113 -10.84 -16.13 -2.71
N VAL A 114 -11.58 -17.00 -3.41
CA VAL A 114 -12.28 -18.12 -2.77
C VAL A 114 -11.34 -19.27 -2.40
N THR A 115 -10.26 -19.43 -3.16
CA THR A 115 -9.16 -20.37 -2.87
C THR A 115 -8.17 -19.80 -1.86
N GLU A 116 -8.06 -18.47 -1.79
CA GLU A 116 -7.13 -17.75 -0.92
C GLU A 116 -7.89 -17.09 0.22
N MET A 117 -8.22 -17.90 1.23
CA MET A 117 -8.94 -17.46 2.45
C MET A 117 -8.03 -16.74 3.45
N GLN A 118 -6.77 -16.53 3.09
CA GLN A 118 -5.83 -15.74 3.88
C GLN A 118 -6.46 -14.35 4.05
N GLY A 119 -6.81 -14.05 5.29
CA GLY A 119 -6.99 -12.66 5.66
C GLY A 119 -5.63 -12.04 5.63
N GLY A 120 -5.37 -11.21 4.62
CA GLY A 120 -4.26 -10.27 4.73
C GLY A 120 -4.37 -9.44 6.01
N LEU A 121 -3.50 -8.44 6.12
CA LEU A 121 -3.53 -7.50 7.24
C LEU A 121 -4.97 -7.04 7.52
N PRO A 122 -5.39 -6.94 8.80
CA PRO A 122 -6.71 -6.47 9.15
C PRO A 122 -6.97 -5.18 8.37
N PRO A 123 -8.16 -5.00 7.76
CA PRO A 123 -8.44 -3.79 7.01
C PRO A 123 -8.17 -2.64 7.97
N THR A 124 -7.14 -1.83 7.68
CA THR A 124 -6.81 -0.66 8.48
C THR A 124 -8.09 0.13 8.57
N SER A 125 -8.71 0.05 9.74
CA SER A 125 -9.94 0.77 9.97
C SER A 125 -9.58 2.22 9.69
N THR A 126 -10.36 2.86 8.84
CA THR A 126 -10.29 4.30 8.58
C THR A 126 -10.57 5.13 9.85
N THR A 127 -10.54 4.51 11.04
CA THR A 127 -10.45 5.12 12.37
C THR A 127 -9.11 5.84 12.60
N ALA A 128 -8.18 5.84 11.65
CA ALA A 128 -7.07 6.82 11.63
C ALA A 128 -7.50 8.21 11.13
N LYS A 129 -8.77 8.43 10.72
CA LYS A 129 -9.26 9.78 10.34
C LYS A 129 -9.51 10.72 11.53
N ASN A 130 -9.46 10.22 12.76
CA ASN A 130 -9.61 11.04 13.98
C ASN A 130 -8.30 11.19 14.77
N ALA A 131 -7.17 10.71 14.25
CA ALA A 131 -5.84 11.17 14.65
C ALA A 131 -5.38 12.35 13.77
N SER A 132 -6.33 13.20 13.37
CA SER A 132 -6.06 14.51 12.80
C SER A 132 -5.66 15.45 13.93
N ASN A 133 -4.46 15.28 14.47
CA ASN A 133 -3.68 16.36 15.04
C ASN A 133 -2.23 15.89 15.15
N GLN A 134 -1.41 16.49 14.30
CA GLN A 134 0.05 16.37 14.23
C GLN A 134 0.56 15.02 13.72
N LEU A 135 0.66 14.90 12.40
CA LEU A 135 1.93 14.77 11.67
C LEU A 135 1.62 14.91 10.16
N PRO A 136 2.41 15.66 9.37
CA PRO A 136 2.17 15.84 7.95
C PRO A 136 2.27 14.49 7.21
N MET A 137 1.30 14.26 6.32
CA MET A 137 1.01 13.09 5.48
C MET A 137 2.14 12.68 4.50
N SER A 138 3.38 13.11 4.73
CA SER A 138 4.56 12.80 3.89
C SER A 138 5.62 11.95 4.59
N SER A 139 5.36 11.45 5.81
CA SER A 139 6.23 10.50 6.53
C SER A 139 5.57 9.15 6.83
N LEU A 140 4.47 8.83 6.15
CA LEU A 140 3.73 7.56 6.24
C LEU A 140 4.36 6.45 5.37
N GLN A 141 5.68 6.40 5.27
CA GLN A 141 6.36 5.29 4.59
C GLN A 141 6.38 4.02 5.44
N ASN A 142 6.08 4.15 6.73
CA ASN A 142 6.28 3.08 7.70
C ASN A 142 4.93 2.66 8.33
N PRO A 143 4.40 1.48 7.98
CA PRO A 143 3.20 0.94 8.61
C PRO A 143 3.50 0.59 10.08
N ASN A 144 2.69 1.11 11.00
CA ASN A 144 2.65 0.73 12.42
C ASN A 144 3.96 0.97 13.21
N PRO A 145 4.27 2.23 13.60
CA PRO A 145 5.46 2.54 14.37
C PRO A 145 5.41 1.97 15.79
N THR A 146 6.46 1.25 16.19
CA THR A 146 6.62 0.67 17.52
C THR A 146 7.98 1.01 18.10
N LEU A 147 8.06 1.32 19.39
CA LEU A 147 9.35 1.52 20.05
C LEU A 147 10.10 0.21 20.16
N LEU A 148 11.44 0.30 20.09
CA LEU A 148 12.31 -0.85 20.29
C LEU A 148 12.39 -1.16 21.79
N VAL A 149 12.03 -2.39 22.14
CA VAL A 149 12.17 -3.02 23.45
C VAL A 149 13.50 -3.77 23.47
N ASP A 150 14.33 -3.49 24.47
CA ASP A 150 15.65 -4.09 24.64
C ASP A 150 15.88 -4.46 26.10
N ALA A 151 15.88 -5.77 26.37
CA ALA A 151 16.06 -6.31 27.72
C ALA A 151 17.46 -6.03 28.30
N THR A 152 18.46 -5.71 27.46
CA THR A 152 19.81 -5.39 27.96
C THR A 152 19.88 -4.04 28.69
N ARG A 153 18.85 -3.19 28.52
CA ARG A 153 18.74 -1.88 29.16
C ARG A 153 17.94 -1.91 30.47
N ASP A 154 17.39 -3.06 30.86
CA ASP A 154 16.57 -3.23 32.05
C ASP A 154 17.38 -3.38 33.37
N ASP A 155 18.73 -3.38 33.31
CA ASP A 155 19.62 -3.49 34.48
C ASP A 155 20.57 -2.27 34.65
N PRO A 156 20.09 -1.14 35.22
CA PRO A 156 20.96 -0.02 35.57
C PRO A 156 22.00 -0.39 36.64
N PRO A 157 23.24 0.11 36.59
CA PRO A 157 23.73 1.24 35.77
C PRO A 157 24.39 0.83 34.44
N TYR A 158 24.41 -0.46 34.11
CA TYR A 158 25.11 -0.97 32.94
C TYR A 158 24.32 -0.66 31.65
N ASN A 159 24.99 -0.80 30.50
CA ASN A 159 24.38 -0.69 29.16
C ASN A 159 23.71 0.66 28.83
N THR A 160 24.10 1.73 29.54
CA THR A 160 23.70 3.11 29.23
C THR A 160 24.44 3.62 27.98
N ASN A 161 23.72 4.26 27.05
CA ASN A 161 24.24 4.72 25.75
C ASN A 161 24.91 3.62 24.88
N SER A 162 24.50 2.37 25.06
CA SER A 162 24.94 1.23 24.22
C SER A 162 24.07 1.08 22.96
N VAL A 163 24.56 0.35 21.96
CA VAL A 163 23.76 -0.05 20.80
C VAL A 163 22.68 -1.07 21.22
N PRO A 164 21.52 -1.11 20.55
CA PRO A 164 20.53 -2.14 20.80
C PRO A 164 21.11 -3.55 20.68
N ALA A 165 20.71 -4.45 21.58
CA ALA A 165 21.13 -5.84 21.52
C ALA A 165 20.52 -6.58 20.33
N TYR A 166 21.22 -7.63 19.88
CA TYR A 166 20.71 -8.52 18.83
C TYR A 166 19.49 -9.30 19.34
N ASP A 167 18.39 -9.22 18.60
CA ASP A 167 17.18 -10.01 18.82
C ASP A 167 17.04 -11.07 17.71
N ALA A 168 17.03 -12.34 18.09
CA ALA A 168 16.85 -13.46 17.16
C ALA A 168 15.36 -13.73 16.85
N SER A 169 14.43 -13.09 17.56
CA SER A 169 13.01 -13.31 17.42
C SER A 169 12.39 -12.42 16.33
N SER A 170 11.24 -12.85 15.81
CA SER A 170 10.47 -12.09 14.80
C SER A 170 9.55 -11.03 15.41
N HIS A 171 9.90 -10.46 16.58
CA HIS A 171 9.01 -9.60 17.36
C HIS A 171 8.55 -8.35 16.58
N TYR A 172 9.44 -7.75 15.78
CA TYR A 172 9.17 -6.52 15.01
C TYR A 172 8.74 -6.79 13.55
N VAL A 173 8.42 -8.03 13.19
CA VAL A 173 7.99 -8.33 11.82
C VAL A 173 6.65 -7.67 11.53
N GLY A 174 6.63 -6.77 10.54
CA GLY A 174 5.44 -6.04 10.13
C GLY A 174 5.15 -4.77 10.93
N THR A 175 6.07 -4.35 11.80
CA THR A 175 6.07 -3.03 12.43
C THR A 175 7.34 -2.28 12.03
N THR A 176 7.39 -0.98 12.30
CA THR A 176 8.57 -0.15 11.99
C THR A 176 9.16 0.39 13.27
N THR A 177 10.43 0.09 13.51
CA THR A 177 11.17 0.53 14.68
C THR A 177 11.91 1.85 14.41
N PRO A 178 12.34 2.57 15.46
CA PRO A 178 13.23 3.71 15.28
C PRO A 178 14.52 3.35 14.55
N LEU A 179 15.00 2.10 14.68
CA LEU A 179 16.22 1.61 14.02
C LEU A 179 16.05 1.58 12.50
N ASP A 180 14.88 1.14 12.02
CA ASP A 180 14.53 1.13 10.59
C ASP A 180 14.41 2.54 10.01
N ALA A 181 14.14 3.54 10.86
CA ALA A 181 14.02 4.93 10.44
C ALA A 181 15.35 5.68 10.38
N MET A 182 16.42 5.16 11.00
CA MET A 182 17.69 5.91 11.17
C MET A 182 18.36 6.24 9.83
N ASN A 183 18.25 5.33 8.84
CA ASN A 183 18.95 5.47 7.56
C ASN A 183 18.07 6.02 6.43
N GLN A 184 16.78 6.26 6.66
CA GLN A 184 15.86 6.69 5.61
C GLN A 184 16.28 8.00 4.93
N ALA A 185 16.81 8.96 5.70
CA ALA A 185 17.30 10.22 5.13
C ALA A 185 18.49 10.00 4.18
N GLN A 186 19.32 9.00 4.46
CA GLN A 186 20.51 8.67 3.70
C GLN A 186 20.19 7.81 2.47
N GLU A 187 19.23 6.90 2.59
CA GLU A 187 18.68 6.12 1.47
C GLU A 187 18.05 7.01 0.40
N ASN A 188 17.50 8.16 0.78
CA ASN A 188 16.91 9.13 -0.14
C ASN A 188 17.94 10.00 -0.89
N LEU A 189 19.25 9.85 -0.61
CA LEU A 189 20.29 10.57 -1.34
C LEU A 189 20.51 9.96 -2.74
N LEU A 190 21.27 10.65 -3.59
CA LEU A 190 21.59 10.10 -4.91
C LEU A 190 22.57 8.92 -4.83
N HIS A 191 23.50 8.97 -3.88
CA HIS A 191 24.43 7.89 -3.57
C HIS A 191 24.46 7.70 -2.06
N SER A 192 24.26 6.46 -1.62
CA SER A 192 24.34 6.08 -0.22
C SER A 192 25.71 5.44 0.07
N PRO A 193 26.29 5.66 1.26
CA PRO A 193 27.48 4.93 1.69
C PRO A 193 27.18 3.51 2.19
N ASP A 194 25.92 3.14 2.34
CA ASP A 194 25.53 1.83 2.88
C ASP A 194 25.58 0.75 1.78
N PRO A 195 26.43 -0.29 1.91
CA PRO A 195 26.50 -1.38 0.94
C PRO A 195 25.21 -2.19 0.79
N MET A 196 24.28 -2.07 1.74
CA MET A 196 22.99 -2.75 1.69
C MET A 196 21.89 -1.92 1.02
N SER A 197 22.18 -0.68 0.61
CA SER A 197 21.20 0.20 -0.04
C SER A 197 21.19 0.05 -1.56
N ASP A 198 20.02 0.20 -2.18
CA ASP A 198 19.84 0.09 -3.64
C ASP A 198 20.67 1.12 -4.43
N ASN A 199 20.89 2.29 -3.84
CA ASN A 199 21.67 3.40 -4.40
C ASN A 199 23.10 3.47 -3.83
N TRP A 200 23.67 2.34 -3.41
CA TRP A 200 25.03 2.31 -2.88
C TRP A 200 26.04 2.90 -3.87
N GLY A 201 26.81 3.89 -3.42
CA GLY A 201 27.84 4.58 -4.22
C GLY A 201 29.12 3.76 -4.47
N GLY A 202 29.20 2.55 -3.90
CA GLY A 202 30.35 1.66 -4.02
C GLY A 202 31.50 1.98 -3.06
N ALA A 203 32.52 1.12 -3.06
CA ALA A 203 33.65 1.19 -2.14
C ALA A 203 34.43 2.52 -2.25
N ASP A 204 34.66 3.01 -3.47
CA ASP A 204 35.39 4.27 -3.70
C ASP A 204 34.66 5.49 -3.13
N TYR A 205 33.32 5.49 -3.19
CA TYR A 205 32.49 6.55 -2.61
C TYR A 205 32.58 6.51 -1.08
N THR A 206 32.48 5.32 -0.48
CA THR A 206 32.64 5.17 0.97
C THR A 206 34.03 5.57 1.44
N GLN A 207 35.10 5.24 0.70
CA GLN A 207 36.46 5.62 1.06
C GLN A 207 36.64 7.14 1.05
N LYS A 208 36.10 7.85 0.05
CA LYS A 208 36.12 9.33 0.01
C LYS A 208 35.42 9.96 1.23
N LEU A 209 34.37 9.32 1.75
CA LEU A 209 33.68 9.80 2.96
C LEU A 209 34.54 9.59 4.21
N VAL A 210 35.24 8.45 4.29
CA VAL A 210 36.23 8.20 5.35
C VAL A 210 37.34 9.26 5.29
N ASP A 211 37.92 9.47 4.12
CA ASP A 211 39.02 10.41 3.91
C ASP A 211 38.60 11.87 4.19
N SER A 212 37.34 12.23 3.91
CA SER A 212 36.79 13.56 4.23
C SER A 212 36.45 13.75 5.71
N GLY A 213 36.60 12.71 6.53
CA GLY A 213 36.38 12.76 7.98
C GLY A 213 34.91 12.65 8.40
N TYR A 214 34.02 12.20 7.52
CA TYR A 214 32.60 12.00 7.85
C TYR A 214 32.41 11.01 9.01
N TYR A 215 33.31 10.02 9.13
CA TYR A 215 33.27 8.97 10.16
C TYR A 215 34.29 9.14 11.29
N LYS A 216 34.84 10.34 11.49
CA LYS A 216 35.94 10.59 12.44
C LYS A 216 35.65 10.14 13.89
N GLY A 217 34.39 10.13 14.30
CA GLY A 217 33.97 9.67 15.64
C GLY A 217 33.92 8.14 15.81
N ASN A 218 34.04 7.39 14.72
CA ASN A 218 33.87 5.92 14.68
C ASN A 218 35.17 5.21 14.27
N GLU A 219 36.31 5.91 14.28
CA GLU A 219 37.61 5.32 13.97
C GLU A 219 38.04 4.37 15.10
N VAL A 220 38.35 3.12 14.75
CA VAL A 220 38.81 2.10 15.71
C VAL A 220 40.31 1.90 15.49
N SER A 221 41.12 2.18 16.52
CA SER A 221 42.54 1.82 16.53
C SER A 221 42.71 0.38 16.98
N ILE A 222 42.87 -0.54 16.02
CA ILE A 222 43.26 -1.92 16.33
C ILE A 222 44.78 -1.97 16.48
N LEU A 223 45.24 -2.27 17.68
CA LEU A 223 46.64 -2.53 17.96
C LEU A 223 46.91 -4.00 17.60
N VAL A 224 47.52 -4.22 16.43
CA VAL A 224 47.96 -5.57 16.03
C VAL A 224 49.28 -5.85 16.76
N GLN A 225 49.23 -6.73 17.76
CA GLN A 225 50.43 -7.30 18.40
C GLN A 225 50.97 -8.48 17.61
#